data_AF-Q88LC9-F1
#
_entry.id   AF-Q88LC9-F1
#
_cell.length_a   1.000
_cell.length_b   1.000
_cell.length_c   1.000
_cell.angle_alpha   90.00
_cell.angle_beta   90.00
_cell.angle_gamma   90.00
#
_symmetry.space_group_name_H-M   'P 1'
#
loop_
_entity.id
_entity.type
_entity.pdbx_description
1 polymer ?
#
loop_
_entity_poly.entity_id
_entity_poly.type
_entity_poly.pdbx_seq_one_letter_code
_entity_poly.pdbx_strand_id
1 'polypeptide(L)'
;MSNESKVMLSGFAQPISLRLDHLNETARQTLRESPLYRNAAFVHSSEDTLRAAQLLTNAGTLASTVTTNGWDTVSICRVSALNQRIALEKTYPANIDAGVDSFSLKADFDAWSITTGGDGRNVKVRIPFGSGTYKGLNGKTYQIQGMSADVYVKLSYFPAPNPVSASDGTYELQVNTQATDPDDPIAAVIALRDPNNVLSGIDQSVMRGVLEDWLNQPENLKKFDTLFSTVLINNMGKESEEFKWLRATSMSYAYTDKNSEESSIFGVLAMTNERDSTGLPNQLPAVMLAADNNANFLISREIFVKYQLLAALPFIFEGTTEANFTLDAAGTSITANDLKLDSVKFGAITYHPVAEKFDINFDESYIRTECKVRTDISPGVVAYTRIVTKQTLQLGVNDKGEQVMVYAMVGDPDVQNTTDIATWVVITEAILGAIAAVATAVAGGVGGKVMALIVGIIAALVVAIVSIVIHVIIERVVAGGVTNNIPSIAPMVKVAANQVKWPFSEPDAFVLTDITYSGALIFGGSLKLLEKFCIQDKRLALATLAA
;
A
#
# COMPACT_ATOMS: atom_id res chain seq x y z
N MET A 1 -53.04 -29.89 25.88
CA MET A 1 -52.38 -31.07 25.29
C MET A 1 -51.26 -30.53 24.41
N SER A 2 -49.96 -30.73 24.63
CA SER A 2 -49.13 -31.52 25.57
C SER A 2 -48.08 -30.58 26.21
N ASN A 3 -47.89 -30.54 27.53
CA ASN A 3 -46.89 -31.29 28.32
C ASN A 3 -45.54 -31.57 27.62
N GLU A 4 -44.47 -31.20 28.35
CA GLU A 4 -43.02 -31.38 28.10
C GLU A 4 -42.39 -30.31 27.17
N SER A 5 -41.55 -29.39 27.64
CA SER A 5 -40.36 -29.63 28.47
C SER A 5 -39.93 -28.37 29.25
N LYS A 6 -40.24 -28.33 30.55
CA LYS A 6 -39.50 -27.49 31.51
C LYS A 6 -38.07 -28.04 31.56
N VAL A 7 -37.10 -27.39 30.94
CA VAL A 7 -35.68 -27.74 31.14
C VAL A 7 -35.28 -27.27 32.54
N MET A 8 -35.65 -28.03 33.56
CA MET A 8 -35.19 -27.83 34.93
C MET A 8 -33.75 -28.33 35.03
N LEU A 9 -32.76 -27.42 34.92
CA LEU A 9 -31.37 -27.72 35.29
C LEU A 9 -31.12 -27.65 36.81
N SER A 10 -32.16 -27.65 37.65
CA SER A 10 -31.96 -27.79 39.10
C SER A 10 -31.54 -29.22 39.42
N GLY A 11 -30.25 -29.45 39.57
CA GLY A 11 -29.71 -30.77 39.95
C GLY A 11 -28.26 -31.04 39.55
N PHE A 12 -27.57 -30.13 38.85
CA PHE A 12 -26.18 -30.34 38.48
C PHE A 12 -25.23 -30.03 39.64
N ALA A 13 -24.26 -30.93 39.85
CA ALA A 13 -23.20 -30.74 40.84
C ALA A 13 -22.17 -29.69 40.42
N GLN A 14 -22.19 -29.25 39.15
CA GLN A 14 -21.26 -28.27 38.57
C GLN A 14 -21.99 -27.36 37.56
N PRO A 15 -21.53 -26.11 37.37
CA PRO A 15 -22.06 -25.20 36.35
C PRO A 15 -22.02 -25.84 34.95
N ILE A 16 -22.98 -25.49 34.10
CA ILE A 16 -23.03 -26.00 32.72
C ILE A 16 -22.83 -24.85 31.74
N SER A 17 -22.04 -25.11 30.70
CA SER A 17 -21.96 -24.27 29.51
C SER A 17 -22.77 -24.91 28.38
N LEU A 18 -23.74 -24.18 27.86
CA LEU A 18 -24.61 -24.63 26.76
C LEU A 18 -24.20 -23.94 25.47
N ARG A 19 -24.00 -24.71 24.39
CA ARG A 19 -23.89 -24.17 23.02
C ARG A 19 -25.28 -24.02 22.43
N LEU A 20 -25.57 -22.86 21.86
CA LEU A 20 -26.88 -22.54 21.31
C LEU A 20 -26.81 -22.44 19.79
N ASP A 21 -26.49 -23.56 19.13
CA ASP A 21 -26.17 -23.58 17.70
C ASP A 21 -27.32 -23.11 16.79
N HIS A 22 -28.57 -23.35 17.21
CA HIS A 22 -29.75 -22.86 16.49
C HIS A 22 -29.84 -21.32 16.49
N LEU A 23 -29.32 -20.64 17.53
CA LEU A 23 -29.25 -19.18 17.58
C LEU A 23 -28.13 -18.62 16.70
N ASN A 24 -27.12 -19.43 16.36
CA ASN A 24 -26.01 -18.97 15.53
C ASN A 24 -26.48 -18.56 14.14
N GLU A 25 -27.34 -19.36 13.48
CA GLU A 25 -27.86 -18.98 12.16
C GLU A 25 -28.83 -17.81 12.22
N THR A 26 -29.69 -17.75 13.25
CA THR A 26 -30.56 -16.57 13.46
C THR A 26 -29.75 -15.30 13.67
N ALA A 27 -28.67 -15.37 14.47
CA ALA A 27 -27.76 -14.26 14.68
C ALA A 27 -27.00 -13.89 13.40
N ARG A 28 -26.52 -14.87 12.62
CA ARG A 28 -25.90 -14.62 11.30
C ARG A 28 -26.86 -13.94 10.34
N GLN A 29 -28.10 -14.41 10.25
CA GLN A 29 -29.12 -13.81 9.41
C GLN A 29 -29.43 -12.37 9.85
N THR A 30 -29.52 -12.15 11.17
CA THR A 30 -29.65 -10.79 11.74
C THR A 30 -28.49 -9.89 11.32
N LEU A 31 -27.26 -10.41 11.30
CA LEU A 31 -26.09 -9.66 10.80
C LEU A 31 -26.17 -9.38 9.30
N ARG A 32 -26.56 -10.37 8.47
CA ARG A 32 -26.73 -10.18 7.01
C ARG A 32 -27.81 -9.15 6.67
N GLU A 33 -28.87 -9.10 7.46
CA GLU A 33 -29.97 -8.16 7.28
C GLU A 33 -29.69 -6.77 7.88
N SER A 34 -28.67 -6.68 8.73
CA SER A 34 -28.28 -5.41 9.32
C SER A 34 -27.92 -4.39 8.22
N PRO A 35 -28.17 -3.09 8.46
CA PRO A 35 -27.69 -2.04 7.56
C PRO A 35 -26.20 -2.15 7.26
N LEU A 36 -25.40 -2.71 8.16
CA LEU A 36 -23.94 -2.82 8.04
C LEU A 36 -23.54 -3.72 6.89
N TYR A 37 -24.09 -4.93 6.84
CA TYR A 37 -23.77 -5.90 5.79
C TYR A 37 -24.40 -5.48 4.46
N ARG A 38 -25.60 -4.88 4.51
CA ARG A 38 -26.28 -4.33 3.33
C ARG A 38 -25.58 -3.11 2.74
N ASN A 39 -24.92 -2.30 3.57
CA ASN A 39 -24.24 -1.09 3.13
C ASN A 39 -22.77 -1.36 2.75
N ALA A 40 -22.24 -2.57 2.95
CA ALA A 40 -20.94 -2.95 2.40
C ALA A 40 -20.95 -2.70 0.89
N ALA A 41 -19.86 -2.14 0.35
CA ALA A 41 -19.82 -1.82 -1.07
C ALA A 41 -20.01 -3.08 -1.93
N PHE A 42 -19.41 -4.18 -1.48
CA PHE A 42 -19.53 -5.51 -2.07
C PHE A 42 -19.45 -6.60 -1.00
N VAL A 43 -19.94 -7.78 -1.36
CA VAL A 43 -19.81 -9.02 -0.59
C VAL A 43 -19.13 -10.06 -1.47
N HIS A 44 -17.89 -10.39 -1.16
CA HIS A 44 -17.18 -11.50 -1.78
C HIS A 44 -17.58 -12.79 -1.09
N SER A 45 -18.00 -13.81 -1.84
CA SER A 45 -18.49 -15.05 -1.21
C SER A 45 -17.41 -15.84 -0.43
N SER A 46 -16.14 -15.62 -0.77
CA SER A 46 -14.98 -16.27 -0.16
C SER A 46 -13.69 -15.48 -0.40
N GLU A 47 -12.60 -15.91 0.23
CA GLU A 47 -11.25 -15.37 -0.03
C GLU A 47 -10.78 -15.64 -1.47
N ASP A 48 -11.13 -16.79 -2.04
CA ASP A 48 -10.79 -17.10 -3.43
C ASP A 48 -11.55 -16.21 -4.41
N THR A 49 -12.80 -15.86 -4.09
CA THR A 49 -13.56 -14.87 -4.86
C THR A 49 -12.93 -13.48 -4.77
N LEU A 50 -12.47 -13.07 -3.59
CA LEU A 50 -11.74 -11.81 -3.42
C LEU A 50 -10.47 -11.80 -4.27
N ARG A 51 -9.67 -12.87 -4.20
CA ARG A 51 -8.43 -12.99 -4.99
C ARG A 51 -8.72 -12.93 -6.49
N ALA A 52 -9.74 -13.66 -6.95
CA ALA A 52 -10.17 -13.60 -8.35
C ALA A 52 -10.63 -12.19 -8.74
N ALA A 53 -11.43 -11.52 -7.89
CA ALA A 53 -11.87 -10.15 -8.12
C ALA A 53 -10.68 -9.20 -8.20
N GLN A 54 -9.73 -9.26 -7.28
CA GLN A 54 -8.51 -8.44 -7.29
C GLN A 54 -7.66 -8.67 -8.55
N LEU A 55 -7.62 -9.89 -9.09
CA LEU A 55 -6.94 -10.19 -10.35
C LEU A 55 -7.69 -9.64 -11.58
N LEU A 56 -9.00 -9.43 -11.47
CA LEU A 56 -9.87 -8.95 -12.56
C LEU A 56 -10.08 -7.43 -12.54
N THR A 57 -10.20 -6.83 -11.35
CA THR A 57 -10.42 -5.39 -11.15
C THR A 57 -9.12 -4.60 -11.27
N ASN A 58 -8.00 -5.21 -10.90
CA ASN A 58 -6.71 -4.67 -11.28
C ASN A 58 -6.44 -5.07 -12.73
N ALA A 59 -6.28 -4.10 -13.62
CA ALA A 59 -5.63 -4.35 -14.92
C ALA A 59 -4.13 -4.72 -14.78
N GLY A 60 -3.64 -5.01 -13.56
CA GLY A 60 -2.36 -5.60 -13.21
C GLY A 60 -2.53 -6.75 -12.20
N THR A 61 -2.03 -7.94 -12.49
CA THR A 61 -2.09 -9.08 -11.57
C THR A 61 -1.15 -8.87 -10.39
N LEU A 62 -1.69 -8.88 -9.16
CA LEU A 62 -0.88 -9.00 -7.95
C LEU A 62 -0.30 -10.41 -7.89
N ALA A 63 1.02 -10.53 -7.84
CA ALA A 63 1.67 -11.80 -7.57
C ALA A 63 1.67 -12.01 -6.05
N SER A 64 0.65 -12.71 -5.52
CA SER A 64 0.49 -12.96 -4.08
C SER A 64 0.43 -11.69 -3.20
N THR A 65 0.51 -11.88 -1.89
CA THR A 65 0.57 -10.84 -0.87
C THR A 65 1.67 -9.82 -1.16
N VAL A 66 1.35 -8.53 -1.08
CA VAL A 66 2.29 -7.44 -1.29
C VAL A 66 2.89 -6.98 0.03
N THR A 67 4.20 -6.83 0.06
CA THR A 67 4.94 -6.22 1.17
C THR A 67 5.72 -5.01 0.67
N THR A 68 5.83 -3.99 1.51
CA THR A 68 6.70 -2.83 1.28
C THR A 68 8.18 -3.12 1.58
N ASN A 69 8.52 -4.37 1.91
CA ASN A 69 9.87 -4.82 2.27
C ASN A 69 10.48 -4.02 3.43
N GLY A 70 9.63 -3.66 4.42
CA GLY A 70 10.02 -2.90 5.61
C GLY A 70 9.95 -1.37 5.46
N TRP A 71 9.76 -0.86 4.23
CA TRP A 71 9.53 0.57 4.00
C TRP A 71 8.13 1.00 4.41
N ASP A 72 7.96 2.26 4.79
CA ASP A 72 6.67 2.80 5.21
C ASP A 72 5.78 3.12 4.00
N THR A 73 6.35 3.79 3.01
CA THR A 73 5.64 4.11 1.77
C THR A 73 6.49 3.81 0.55
N VAL A 74 5.82 3.50 -0.56
CA VAL A 74 6.47 3.24 -1.85
C VAL A 74 5.70 3.92 -2.96
N SER A 75 6.37 4.78 -3.73
CA SER A 75 5.82 5.42 -4.94
C SER A 75 6.47 4.80 -6.16
N ILE A 76 5.67 4.39 -7.15
CA ILE A 76 6.12 3.63 -8.31
C ILE A 76 5.68 4.31 -9.60
N CYS A 77 6.54 4.31 -10.61
CA CYS A 77 6.19 4.64 -11.99
C CYS A 77 6.75 3.60 -12.99
N ARG A 78 6.29 3.67 -14.24
CA ARG A 78 6.83 2.86 -15.34
C ARG A 78 8.20 3.35 -15.78
N VAL A 79 9.10 2.40 -16.05
CA VAL A 79 10.42 2.70 -16.62
C VAL A 79 10.30 3.25 -18.04
N SER A 80 9.33 2.78 -18.81
CA SER A 80 9.06 3.30 -20.16
C SER A 80 8.84 4.82 -20.18
N ALA A 81 8.13 5.37 -19.19
CA ALA A 81 7.91 6.81 -19.05
C ALA A 81 9.21 7.59 -18.80
N LEU A 82 10.10 7.06 -17.96
CA LEU A 82 11.44 7.63 -17.74
C LEU A 82 12.28 7.59 -19.02
N ASN A 83 12.31 6.45 -19.72
CA ASN A 83 13.06 6.29 -20.98
C ASN A 83 12.59 7.26 -22.06
N GLN A 84 11.29 7.46 -22.19
CA GLN A 84 10.72 8.41 -23.14
C GLN A 84 11.17 9.83 -22.81
N ARG A 85 11.15 10.22 -21.54
CA ARG A 85 11.67 11.53 -21.16
C ARG A 85 13.17 11.68 -21.49
N ILE A 86 13.99 10.68 -21.15
CA ILE A 86 15.44 10.70 -21.45
C ILE A 86 15.67 10.91 -22.96
N ALA A 87 14.96 10.14 -23.80
CA ALA A 87 15.06 10.22 -25.24
C ALA A 87 14.63 11.60 -25.78
N LEU A 88 13.54 12.15 -25.26
CA LEU A 88 12.95 13.42 -25.70
C LEU A 88 13.77 14.64 -25.28
N GLU A 89 14.21 14.69 -24.01
CA GLU A 89 14.92 15.83 -23.44
C GLU A 89 16.44 15.76 -23.68
N LYS A 90 16.95 14.63 -24.18
CA LYS A 90 18.38 14.41 -24.43
C LYS A 90 19.25 14.70 -23.20
N THR A 91 18.79 14.24 -22.04
CA THR A 91 19.46 14.39 -20.74
C THR A 91 20.65 13.42 -20.57
N TYR A 92 21.31 13.07 -21.67
CA TYR A 92 22.45 12.17 -21.76
C TYR A 92 23.52 12.81 -22.65
N PRO A 93 24.80 12.39 -22.53
CA PRO A 93 25.85 12.90 -23.40
C PRO A 93 25.55 12.63 -24.89
N ALA A 94 25.70 13.65 -25.74
CA ALA A 94 25.40 13.51 -27.17
C ALA A 94 26.46 12.69 -27.93
N ASN A 95 27.72 12.76 -27.49
CA ASN A 95 28.84 12.11 -28.15
C ASN A 95 29.98 11.79 -27.18
N ILE A 96 30.91 10.97 -27.65
CA ILE A 96 32.18 10.64 -27.04
C ILE A 96 33.30 10.90 -28.05
N ASP A 97 34.40 11.46 -27.55
CA ASP A 97 35.70 11.51 -28.22
C ASP A 97 36.74 11.22 -27.13
N ALA A 98 37.13 9.96 -27.03
CA ALA A 98 37.97 9.45 -25.95
C ALA A 98 39.06 8.54 -26.52
N GLY A 99 40.22 8.49 -25.86
CA GLY A 99 41.29 7.60 -26.25
C GLY A 99 42.21 7.26 -25.09
N VAL A 100 42.81 6.09 -25.18
CA VAL A 100 43.84 5.59 -24.26
C VAL A 100 44.96 5.05 -25.14
N ASP A 101 46.17 5.58 -25.00
CA ASP A 101 47.32 5.25 -25.84
C ASP A 101 47.03 5.32 -27.36
N SER A 102 47.00 4.17 -28.04
CA SER A 102 46.76 4.05 -29.47
C SER A 102 45.30 3.80 -29.85
N PHE A 103 44.44 3.62 -28.84
CA PHE A 103 43.01 3.38 -28.98
C PHE A 103 42.22 4.67 -28.94
N SER A 104 41.17 4.76 -29.76
CA SER A 104 40.26 5.89 -29.72
C SER A 104 38.84 5.44 -30.03
N LEU A 105 37.89 5.92 -29.25
CA LEU A 105 36.46 5.78 -29.46
C LEU A 105 35.88 7.16 -29.75
N LYS A 106 35.34 7.33 -30.96
CA LYS A 106 34.62 8.54 -31.36
C LYS A 106 33.24 8.15 -31.86
N ALA A 107 32.19 8.59 -31.18
CA ALA A 107 30.82 8.22 -31.54
C ALA A 107 29.80 9.28 -31.15
N ASP A 108 28.74 9.36 -31.93
CA ASP A 108 27.49 9.99 -31.54
C ASP A 108 26.58 8.91 -30.93
N PHE A 109 25.94 9.24 -29.81
CA PHE A 109 25.02 8.35 -29.13
C PHE A 109 23.60 8.53 -29.64
N ASP A 110 22.87 7.42 -29.77
CA ASP A 110 21.41 7.47 -29.81
C ASP A 110 20.85 7.62 -28.38
N ALA A 111 19.53 7.65 -28.24
CA ALA A 111 18.88 7.78 -26.94
C ALA A 111 19.27 6.67 -25.96
N TRP A 112 19.78 7.07 -24.80
CA TRP A 112 20.04 6.16 -23.70
C TRP A 112 18.71 5.69 -23.09
N SER A 113 18.67 4.45 -22.62
CA SER A 113 17.45 3.90 -22.01
C SER A 113 17.78 3.03 -20.80
N ILE A 114 17.01 3.14 -19.72
CA ILE A 114 17.01 2.17 -18.64
C ILE A 114 16.49 0.85 -19.20
N THR A 115 17.19 -0.26 -18.99
CA THR A 115 16.90 -1.53 -19.64
C THR A 115 16.87 -2.70 -18.64
N THR A 116 16.34 -3.84 -19.08
CA THR A 116 16.13 -5.04 -18.27
C THR A 116 17.44 -5.66 -17.81
N GLY A 117 17.46 -6.26 -16.62
CA GLY A 117 18.59 -6.95 -15.98
C GLY A 117 19.37 -6.09 -14.98
N GLY A 118 18.74 -5.06 -14.43
CA GLY A 118 19.11 -4.44 -13.15
C GLY A 118 18.12 -4.83 -12.05
N ASP A 119 18.45 -4.57 -10.80
CA ASP A 119 17.53 -4.70 -9.67
C ASP A 119 18.03 -3.85 -8.48
N GLY A 120 17.10 -3.40 -7.66
CA GLY A 120 17.36 -2.52 -6.53
C GLY A 120 18.06 -1.23 -6.91
N ARG A 121 19.22 -0.93 -6.32
CA ARG A 121 19.99 0.28 -6.63
C ARG A 121 20.76 0.20 -7.96
N ASN A 122 20.90 -0.99 -8.53
CA ASN A 122 21.67 -1.20 -9.75
C ASN A 122 20.80 -0.92 -10.97
N VAL A 123 20.79 0.34 -11.41
CA VAL A 123 20.06 0.75 -12.61
C VAL A 123 20.92 0.44 -13.83
N LYS A 124 20.42 -0.43 -14.72
CA LYS A 124 21.10 -0.72 -15.97
C LYS A 124 20.61 0.21 -17.08
N VAL A 125 21.54 0.84 -17.78
CA VAL A 125 21.31 1.75 -18.89
C VAL A 125 21.94 1.14 -20.15
N ARG A 126 21.19 1.13 -21.25
CA ARG A 126 21.70 0.87 -22.59
C ARG A 126 22.14 2.18 -23.24
N ILE A 127 23.35 2.16 -23.77
CA ILE A 127 24.00 3.26 -24.47
C ILE A 127 24.21 2.82 -25.93
N PRO A 128 23.32 3.20 -26.87
CA PRO A 128 23.47 2.82 -28.27
C PRO A 128 24.40 3.79 -29.00
N PHE A 129 25.25 3.25 -29.88
CA PHE A 129 26.14 4.02 -30.75
C PHE A 129 25.44 4.24 -32.10
N GLY A 130 24.95 5.46 -32.33
CA GLY A 130 24.21 5.82 -33.54
C GLY A 130 25.12 5.92 -34.77
N SER A 131 26.28 6.55 -34.60
CA SER A 131 27.37 6.57 -35.58
C SER A 131 28.71 6.71 -34.88
N GLY A 132 29.79 6.22 -35.50
CA GLY A 132 31.10 6.39 -34.91
C GLY A 132 32.13 5.38 -35.36
N THR A 133 33.35 5.58 -34.87
CA THR A 133 34.49 4.73 -35.15
C THR A 133 35.26 4.36 -33.88
N TYR A 134 35.75 3.13 -33.84
CA TYR A 134 36.72 2.66 -32.84
C TYR A 134 38.04 2.31 -33.53
N LYS A 135 39.17 2.79 -33.01
CA LYS A 135 40.52 2.40 -33.46
C LYS A 135 41.08 1.34 -32.51
N GLY A 136 41.26 0.13 -33.03
CA GLY A 136 41.68 -1.05 -32.24
C GLY A 136 43.18 -1.32 -32.24
N LEU A 137 43.56 -2.43 -31.60
CA LEU A 137 44.96 -2.86 -31.36
C LEU A 137 45.84 -2.98 -32.59
N ASN A 138 45.25 -3.40 -33.71
CA ASN A 138 45.96 -3.55 -34.98
C ASN A 138 46.07 -2.22 -35.76
N GLY A 139 45.68 -1.10 -35.14
CA GLY A 139 45.62 0.22 -35.77
C GLY A 139 44.48 0.39 -36.78
N LYS A 140 43.64 -0.64 -36.99
CA LYS A 140 42.46 -0.54 -37.86
C LYS A 140 41.35 0.24 -37.19
N THR A 141 40.61 0.95 -38.02
CA THR A 141 39.41 1.66 -37.62
C THR A 141 38.18 0.84 -38.00
N TYR A 142 37.30 0.63 -37.03
CA TYR A 142 36.06 -0.14 -37.15
C TYR A 142 34.87 0.82 -37.05
N GLN A 143 33.84 0.59 -37.87
CA GLN A 143 32.56 1.29 -37.75
C GLN A 143 31.74 0.61 -36.65
N ILE A 144 31.18 1.39 -35.73
CA ILE A 144 30.47 0.87 -34.55
C ILE A 144 28.98 1.21 -34.53
N GLN A 145 28.45 1.73 -35.65
CA GLN A 145 27.03 2.00 -35.79
C GLN A 145 26.20 0.72 -35.56
N GLY A 146 25.15 0.85 -34.73
CA GLY A 146 24.26 -0.26 -34.38
C GLY A 146 24.78 -1.16 -33.26
N MET A 147 25.96 -0.87 -32.71
CA MET A 147 26.42 -1.46 -31.46
C MET A 147 25.80 -0.74 -30.26
N SER A 148 25.85 -1.34 -29.07
CA SER A 148 25.46 -0.66 -27.82
C SER A 148 26.25 -1.17 -26.62
N ALA A 149 26.44 -0.35 -25.59
CA ALA A 149 26.95 -0.80 -24.30
C ALA A 149 25.81 -0.94 -23.28
N ASP A 150 25.88 -1.97 -22.45
CA ASP A 150 25.06 -2.09 -21.24
C ASP A 150 25.92 -1.64 -20.05
N VAL A 151 25.42 -0.67 -19.28
CA VAL A 151 26.15 0.00 -18.20
C VAL A 151 25.31 0.01 -16.93
N TYR A 152 25.88 -0.39 -15.78
CA TYR A 152 25.26 -0.09 -14.49
C TYR A 152 25.66 1.32 -14.05
N VAL A 153 24.67 2.11 -13.65
CA VAL A 153 24.88 3.46 -13.13
C VAL A 153 24.34 3.58 -11.71
N LYS A 154 25.10 4.25 -10.84
CA LYS A 154 24.66 4.57 -9.49
C LYS A 154 23.96 5.92 -9.46
N LEU A 155 22.77 5.93 -8.87
CA LEU A 155 22.03 7.16 -8.60
C LEU A 155 22.23 7.60 -7.15
N SER A 156 22.09 8.89 -6.88
CA SER A 156 22.15 9.49 -5.55
C SER A 156 21.18 10.66 -5.45
N TYR A 157 20.68 10.88 -4.24
CA TYR A 157 19.89 12.07 -3.93
C TYR A 157 20.81 13.26 -3.66
N PHE A 158 20.43 14.42 -4.16
CA PHE A 158 21.10 15.70 -3.93
C PHE A 158 20.13 16.70 -3.30
N PRO A 159 20.45 17.27 -2.12
CA PRO A 159 21.61 16.97 -1.27
C PRO A 159 21.60 15.52 -0.74
N ALA A 160 22.73 15.01 -0.25
CA ALA A 160 22.78 13.65 0.29
C ALA A 160 21.89 13.55 1.56
N PRO A 161 20.92 12.62 1.61
CA PRO A 161 20.02 12.50 2.75
C PRO A 161 20.69 11.82 3.93
N ASN A 162 20.32 12.22 5.15
CA ASN A 162 20.61 11.44 6.35
C ASN A 162 19.67 10.21 6.37
N PRO A 163 20.20 8.99 6.62
CA PRO A 163 19.41 7.76 6.55
C PRO A 163 18.31 7.63 7.62
N VAL A 164 18.43 8.35 8.73
CA VAL A 164 17.45 8.33 9.83
C VAL A 164 16.43 9.45 9.67
N SER A 165 16.89 10.68 9.45
CA SER A 165 16.01 11.84 9.27
C SER A 165 16.69 12.88 8.38
N ALA A 166 16.27 12.94 7.13
CA ALA A 166 16.63 13.95 6.16
C ALA A 166 16.10 15.32 6.64
N SER A 167 16.88 16.37 6.41
CA SER A 167 16.45 17.73 6.71
C SER A 167 15.32 18.16 5.76
N ASP A 168 14.43 19.02 6.24
CA ASP A 168 13.37 19.62 5.44
C ASP A 168 13.91 20.21 4.14
N GLY A 169 13.25 19.91 3.02
CA GLY A 169 13.66 20.42 1.72
C GLY A 169 13.32 19.51 0.55
N THR A 170 13.98 19.80 -0.56
CA THR A 170 13.82 19.13 -1.85
C THR A 170 15.06 18.31 -2.15
N TYR A 171 14.84 17.06 -2.55
CA TYR A 171 15.91 16.12 -2.87
C TYR A 171 15.72 15.54 -4.26
N GLU A 172 16.73 15.69 -5.11
CA GLU A 172 16.68 15.28 -6.51
C GLU A 172 17.49 14.00 -6.71
N LEU A 173 16.87 12.96 -7.26
CA LEU A 173 17.55 11.72 -7.62
C LEU A 173 18.14 11.86 -9.02
N GLN A 174 19.46 11.83 -9.10
CA GLN A 174 20.23 11.95 -10.34
C GLN A 174 21.37 10.94 -10.36
N VAL A 175 22.10 10.85 -11.47
CA VAL A 175 23.34 10.07 -11.51
C VAL A 175 24.31 10.63 -10.48
N ASN A 176 24.97 9.73 -9.74
CA ASN A 176 25.99 10.16 -8.80
C ASN A 176 27.11 10.86 -9.56
N THR A 177 27.57 12.02 -9.08
CA THR A 177 28.68 12.77 -9.68
C THR A 177 29.88 12.88 -8.73
N GLN A 178 29.76 12.34 -7.52
CA GLN A 178 30.80 12.32 -6.51
C GLN A 178 31.52 10.98 -6.56
N ALA A 179 32.72 10.97 -7.16
CA ALA A 179 33.59 9.79 -7.17
C ALA A 179 33.93 9.43 -5.73
N THR A 180 33.53 8.23 -5.29
CA THR A 180 33.65 7.81 -3.88
C THR A 180 34.73 6.75 -3.67
N ASP A 181 35.09 5.98 -4.70
CA ASP A 181 36.15 4.96 -4.65
C ASP A 181 36.53 4.50 -6.08
N PRO A 182 37.82 4.42 -6.45
CA PRO A 182 38.25 3.77 -7.70
C PRO A 182 37.82 2.29 -7.83
N ASP A 183 37.66 1.58 -6.71
CA ASP A 183 37.20 0.19 -6.70
C ASP A 183 35.67 0.07 -6.77
N ASP A 184 34.94 1.19 -6.70
CA ASP A 184 33.48 1.25 -6.74
C ASP A 184 32.99 2.30 -7.77
N PRO A 185 33.21 2.09 -9.08
CA PRO A 185 32.91 3.10 -10.11
C PRO A 185 31.42 3.47 -10.13
N ILE A 186 31.14 4.71 -10.55
CA ILE A 186 29.77 5.22 -10.67
C ILE A 186 29.06 4.58 -11.86
N ALA A 187 29.80 4.42 -12.96
CA ALA A 187 29.36 3.75 -14.18
C ALA A 187 30.25 2.54 -14.44
N ALA A 188 29.66 1.34 -14.51
CA ALA A 188 30.38 0.11 -14.83
C ALA A 188 29.86 -0.49 -16.14
N VAL A 189 30.73 -0.64 -17.13
CA VAL A 189 30.37 -1.15 -18.46
C VAL A 189 30.37 -2.68 -18.41
N ILE A 190 29.20 -3.30 -18.31
CA ILE A 190 29.10 -4.75 -18.10
C ILE A 190 29.12 -5.56 -19.39
N ALA A 191 28.65 -4.99 -20.50
CA ALA A 191 28.64 -5.69 -21.78
C ALA A 191 28.72 -4.71 -22.96
N LEU A 192 29.34 -5.18 -24.04
CA LEU A 192 29.26 -4.57 -25.35
C LEU A 192 28.44 -5.50 -26.26
N ARG A 193 27.40 -4.95 -26.88
CA ARG A 193 26.57 -5.66 -27.85
C ARG A 193 27.06 -5.32 -29.25
N ASP A 194 27.68 -6.30 -29.87
CA ASP A 194 28.21 -6.25 -31.23
C ASP A 194 27.46 -7.28 -32.10
N PRO A 195 26.24 -6.96 -32.58
CA PRO A 195 25.39 -7.94 -33.27
C PRO A 195 26.02 -8.46 -34.57
N ASN A 196 26.94 -7.71 -35.15
CA ASN A 196 27.59 -8.04 -36.43
C ASN A 196 29.01 -8.62 -36.24
N ASN A 197 29.45 -8.82 -34.98
CA ASN A 197 30.80 -9.29 -34.64
C ASN A 197 31.91 -8.50 -35.35
N VAL A 198 31.78 -7.17 -35.37
CA VAL A 198 32.73 -6.25 -36.00
C VAL A 198 34.08 -6.26 -35.27
N LEU A 199 34.06 -6.34 -33.94
CA LEU A 199 35.23 -6.26 -33.08
C LEU A 199 35.67 -7.64 -32.58
N SER A 200 36.99 -7.83 -32.49
CA SER A 200 37.57 -8.99 -31.80
C SER A 200 37.29 -8.92 -30.29
N GLY A 201 37.30 -10.06 -29.59
CA GLY A 201 37.05 -10.07 -28.14
C GLY A 201 38.02 -9.19 -27.32
N ILE A 202 39.25 -9.01 -27.80
CA ILE A 202 40.23 -8.11 -27.16
C ILE A 202 39.84 -6.64 -27.42
N ASP A 203 39.52 -6.28 -28.67
CA ASP A 203 39.06 -4.93 -29.02
C ASP A 203 37.76 -4.57 -28.28
N GLN A 204 36.83 -5.52 -28.10
CA GLN A 204 35.63 -5.32 -27.28
C GLN A 204 35.98 -5.01 -25.82
N SER A 205 36.98 -5.70 -25.25
CA SER A 205 37.43 -5.49 -23.87
C SER A 205 38.10 -4.12 -23.69
N VAL A 206 38.94 -3.72 -24.64
CA VAL A 206 39.60 -2.41 -24.64
C VAL A 206 38.58 -1.29 -24.83
N MET A 207 37.64 -1.43 -25.77
CA MET A 207 36.57 -0.44 -25.99
C MET A 207 35.70 -0.26 -24.74
N ARG A 208 35.40 -1.36 -24.00
CA ARG A 208 34.71 -1.27 -22.70
C ARG A 208 35.50 -0.42 -21.70
N GLY A 209 36.81 -0.65 -21.57
CA GLY A 209 37.67 0.13 -20.70
C GLY A 209 37.69 1.62 -21.07
N VAL A 210 37.89 1.95 -22.36
CA VAL A 210 37.86 3.35 -22.84
C VAL A 210 36.52 4.02 -22.54
N LEU A 211 35.40 3.33 -22.74
CA LEU A 211 34.08 3.85 -22.43
C LEU A 211 33.89 4.04 -20.92
N GLU A 212 34.28 3.06 -20.11
CA GLU A 212 34.16 3.12 -18.64
C GLU A 212 34.97 4.27 -18.05
N ASP A 213 36.23 4.42 -18.49
CA ASP A 213 37.12 5.52 -18.09
C ASP A 213 36.51 6.87 -18.45
N TRP A 214 35.93 7.00 -19.66
CA TRP A 214 35.29 8.22 -20.10
C TRP A 214 34.00 8.51 -19.31
N LEU A 215 33.17 7.50 -19.07
CA LEU A 215 31.92 7.64 -18.34
C LEU A 215 32.13 8.11 -16.91
N ASN A 216 33.20 7.66 -16.24
CA ASN A 216 33.50 8.03 -14.85
C ASN A 216 34.21 9.38 -14.70
N GLN A 217 34.48 10.12 -15.79
CA GLN A 217 34.97 11.49 -15.67
C GLN A 217 33.88 12.44 -15.15
N PRO A 218 34.15 13.31 -14.16
CA PRO A 218 33.16 14.21 -13.58
C PRO A 218 32.41 15.07 -14.60
N GLU A 219 33.09 15.56 -15.64
CA GLU A 219 32.50 16.36 -16.71
C GLU A 219 31.58 15.58 -17.64
N ASN A 220 31.71 14.25 -17.70
CA ASN A 220 30.84 13.39 -18.51
C ASN A 220 29.67 12.85 -17.68
N LEU A 221 29.90 12.48 -16.41
CA LEU A 221 28.83 12.16 -15.47
C LEU A 221 27.81 13.30 -15.35
N LYS A 222 28.29 14.55 -15.27
CA LYS A 222 27.42 15.75 -15.23
C LYS A 222 26.58 15.97 -16.49
N LYS A 223 27.00 15.42 -17.64
CA LYS A 223 26.20 15.49 -18.88
C LYS A 223 25.06 14.47 -18.87
N PHE A 224 25.11 13.46 -18.00
CA PHE A 224 23.97 12.60 -17.73
C PHE A 224 23.02 13.26 -16.72
N ASP A 225 22.46 14.40 -17.13
CA ASP A 225 21.59 15.27 -16.31
C ASP A 225 20.14 14.78 -16.27
N THR A 226 19.95 13.47 -16.08
CA THR A 226 18.62 12.89 -15.96
C THR A 226 18.14 12.99 -14.52
N LEU A 227 17.11 13.79 -14.29
CA LEU A 227 16.32 13.74 -13.06
C LEU A 227 15.42 12.50 -13.10
N PHE A 228 15.51 11.61 -12.12
CA PHE A 228 14.69 10.40 -12.03
C PHE A 228 13.45 10.60 -11.14
N SER A 229 13.60 11.34 -10.05
CA SER A 229 12.52 11.69 -9.13
C SER A 229 12.94 12.87 -8.26
N THR A 230 11.97 13.62 -7.73
CA THR A 230 12.19 14.59 -6.67
C THR A 230 11.38 14.18 -5.45
N VAL A 231 11.99 14.18 -4.27
CA VAL A 231 11.34 13.91 -2.98
C VAL A 231 11.28 15.19 -2.16
N LEU A 232 10.08 15.50 -1.66
CA LEU A 232 9.82 16.63 -0.77
C LEU A 232 9.74 16.14 0.67
N ILE A 233 10.73 16.49 1.48
CA ILE A 233 10.75 16.21 2.92
C ILE A 233 10.07 17.36 3.66
N ASN A 234 9.01 17.03 4.41
CA ASN A 234 8.22 17.95 5.25
C ASN A 234 7.65 19.22 4.56
N ASN A 235 7.63 19.28 3.22
CA ASN A 235 7.28 20.49 2.47
C ASN A 235 5.78 20.60 2.07
N MET A 236 4.87 19.90 2.74
CA MET A 236 3.42 19.95 2.42
C MET A 236 2.66 21.10 3.14
N GLY A 237 3.37 21.95 3.90
CA GLY A 237 2.76 23.05 4.66
C GLY A 237 1.93 22.59 5.87
N LYS A 238 1.16 23.52 6.47
CA LYS A 238 0.23 23.22 7.59
C LYS A 238 -1.10 22.63 7.13
N GLU A 239 -1.38 22.64 5.83
CA GLU A 239 -2.51 21.92 5.28
C GLU A 239 -2.25 20.44 5.52
N SER A 240 -3.20 19.73 6.14
CA SER A 240 -3.09 18.29 6.41
C SER A 240 -2.11 17.87 7.51
N GLU A 241 -2.01 18.63 8.61
CA GLU A 241 -1.29 18.20 9.82
C GLU A 241 -1.82 16.86 10.38
N GLU A 242 -3.09 16.50 10.16
CA GLU A 242 -3.61 15.18 10.53
C GLU A 242 -2.95 14.02 9.78
N PHE A 243 -2.34 14.28 8.62
CA PHE A 243 -1.63 13.30 7.79
C PHE A 243 -0.12 13.42 7.90
N LYS A 244 0.41 14.17 8.88
CA LYS A 244 1.85 14.34 9.05
C LYS A 244 2.61 13.01 9.19
N TRP A 245 1.94 11.97 9.69
CA TRP A 245 2.51 10.64 9.85
C TRP A 245 2.84 9.95 8.51
N LEU A 246 2.31 10.46 7.39
CA LEU A 246 2.63 10.00 6.04
C LEU A 246 3.79 10.78 5.40
N ARG A 247 4.29 11.84 6.06
CA ARG A 247 5.42 12.63 5.54
C ARG A 247 6.72 11.83 5.63
N ALA A 248 7.41 11.73 4.50
CA ALA A 248 8.70 11.11 4.36
C ALA A 248 9.71 11.88 5.21
N THR A 249 10.48 11.11 5.95
CA THR A 249 11.59 11.55 6.80
C THR A 249 12.91 10.97 6.32
N SER A 250 12.90 9.87 5.60
CA SER A 250 14.06 9.38 4.85
C SER A 250 13.59 8.73 3.56
N MET A 251 14.51 8.54 2.60
CA MET A 251 14.18 8.00 1.30
C MET A 251 15.33 7.23 0.66
N SER A 252 14.94 6.35 -0.25
CA SER A 252 15.80 5.61 -1.14
C SER A 252 15.08 5.34 -2.46
N TYR A 253 15.71 4.62 -3.37
CA TYR A 253 15.10 4.24 -4.65
C TYR A 253 15.34 2.78 -4.95
N ALA A 254 14.53 2.22 -5.83
CA ALA A 254 14.77 0.91 -6.39
C ALA A 254 14.23 0.83 -7.82
N TYR A 255 14.85 -0.03 -8.60
CA TYR A 255 14.41 -0.48 -9.91
C TYR A 255 14.08 -1.98 -9.82
N THR A 256 13.07 -2.43 -10.54
CA THR A 256 12.79 -3.86 -10.69
C THR A 256 12.54 -4.21 -12.14
N ASP A 257 13.31 -5.18 -12.64
CA ASP A 257 13.14 -5.77 -13.95
C ASP A 257 11.92 -6.70 -13.99
N LYS A 258 11.06 -6.53 -15.01
CA LYS A 258 9.93 -7.44 -15.28
C LYS A 258 9.98 -8.05 -16.69
N ASN A 259 11.16 -8.31 -17.22
CA ASN A 259 11.45 -8.90 -18.54
C ASN A 259 11.25 -7.96 -19.74
N SER A 260 10.65 -6.79 -19.55
CA SER A 260 10.56 -5.75 -20.59
C SER A 260 10.54 -4.35 -19.97
N GLU A 261 11.02 -3.34 -20.69
CA GLU A 261 11.02 -1.94 -20.23
C GLU A 261 9.61 -1.43 -19.91
N GLU A 262 8.59 -1.93 -20.62
CA GLU A 262 7.20 -1.54 -20.42
C GLU A 262 6.64 -2.06 -19.09
N SER A 263 7.04 -3.27 -18.70
CA SER A 263 6.60 -3.90 -17.45
C SER A 263 7.51 -3.58 -16.26
N SER A 264 8.76 -3.16 -16.52
CA SER A 264 9.72 -2.79 -15.48
C SER A 264 9.29 -1.50 -14.78
N ILE A 265 9.58 -1.44 -13.49
CA ILE A 265 9.13 -0.37 -12.62
C ILE A 265 10.31 0.30 -11.92
N PHE A 266 10.16 1.59 -11.66
CA PHE A 266 11.07 2.40 -10.87
C PHE A 266 10.30 3.01 -9.72
N GLY A 267 10.90 3.08 -8.54
CA GLY A 267 10.20 3.59 -7.38
C GLY A 267 11.07 4.27 -6.35
N VAL A 268 10.42 5.15 -5.59
CA VAL A 268 10.94 5.80 -4.40
C VAL A 268 10.42 5.04 -3.19
N LEU A 269 11.33 4.72 -2.28
CA LEU A 269 11.10 4.06 -1.01
C LEU A 269 11.24 5.11 0.09
N ALA A 270 10.32 5.20 1.04
CA ALA A 270 10.41 6.20 2.10
C ALA A 270 10.03 5.64 3.48
N MET A 271 10.71 6.15 4.51
CA MET A 271 10.29 6.01 5.92
C MET A 271 9.62 7.29 6.37
N THR A 272 8.66 7.17 7.28
CA THR A 272 7.94 8.29 7.88
C THR A 272 8.13 8.30 9.40
N ASN A 273 7.76 9.41 10.05
CA ASN A 273 7.89 9.56 11.51
C ASN A 273 9.28 9.23 12.07
N GLU A 274 10.36 9.57 11.33
CA GLU A 274 11.76 9.39 11.74
C GLU A 274 12.12 7.93 12.05
N ARG A 275 11.40 6.99 11.42
CA ARG A 275 11.73 5.57 11.49
C ARG A 275 13.04 5.30 10.74
N ASP A 276 13.88 4.47 11.34
CA ASP A 276 15.20 4.12 10.80
C ASP A 276 15.08 3.28 9.53
N SER A 277 15.77 3.70 8.46
CA SER A 277 15.86 2.97 7.19
C SER A 277 17.08 2.05 7.09
N THR A 278 17.94 2.05 8.13
CA THR A 278 19.21 1.30 8.13
C THR A 278 18.98 -0.20 7.97
N GLY A 279 19.66 -0.80 7.00
CA GLY A 279 19.58 -2.23 6.73
C GLY A 279 18.35 -2.68 5.93
N LEU A 280 17.44 -1.76 5.56
CA LEU A 280 16.32 -2.09 4.69
C LEU A 280 16.80 -2.38 3.26
N PRO A 281 16.22 -3.38 2.59
CA PRO A 281 16.57 -3.69 1.21
C PRO A 281 16.04 -2.62 0.27
N ASN A 282 16.84 -2.26 -0.73
CA ASN A 282 16.38 -1.48 -1.88
C ASN A 282 15.66 -2.41 -2.85
N GLN A 283 14.43 -2.80 -2.55
CA GLN A 283 13.63 -3.69 -3.38
C GLN A 283 12.20 -3.19 -3.47
N LEU A 284 11.67 -3.10 -4.69
CA LEU A 284 10.29 -2.72 -4.89
C LEU A 284 9.35 -3.88 -4.51
N PRO A 285 8.13 -3.55 -4.05
CA PRO A 285 7.06 -4.52 -3.85
C PRO A 285 6.78 -5.32 -5.12
N ALA A 286 6.32 -6.57 -4.97
CA ALA A 286 5.94 -7.44 -6.08
C ALA A 286 4.59 -7.04 -6.72
N VAL A 287 4.49 -5.80 -7.21
CA VAL A 287 3.29 -5.23 -7.83
C VAL A 287 3.42 -5.06 -9.34
N MET A 288 2.35 -5.25 -10.09
CA MET A 288 2.30 -4.93 -11.51
C MET A 288 1.48 -3.64 -11.71
N LEU A 289 1.94 -2.78 -12.61
CA LEU A 289 1.16 -1.64 -13.06
C LEU A 289 0.19 -2.10 -14.15
N ALA A 290 -1.08 -1.76 -13.98
CA ALA A 290 -2.12 -2.00 -14.97
C ALA A 290 -1.85 -1.28 -16.28
N ALA A 291 -2.22 -1.82 -17.44
CA ALA A 291 -1.81 -1.28 -18.75
C ALA A 291 -2.16 0.20 -19.00
N ASP A 292 -3.20 0.71 -18.35
CA ASP A 292 -3.67 2.10 -18.32
C ASP A 292 -3.14 2.90 -17.12
N ASN A 293 -2.78 2.22 -16.03
CA ASN A 293 -2.08 2.83 -14.89
C ASN A 293 -0.58 2.99 -15.18
N ASN A 294 -0.06 4.15 -14.82
CA ASN A 294 1.38 4.43 -14.92
C ASN A 294 2.02 4.72 -13.56
N ALA A 295 1.26 4.66 -12.47
CA ALA A 295 1.78 4.80 -11.12
C ALA A 295 0.99 4.01 -10.07
N ASN A 296 1.70 3.57 -9.03
CA ASN A 296 1.10 3.06 -7.79
C ASN A 296 1.73 3.79 -6.61
N PHE A 297 0.95 3.96 -5.56
CA PHE A 297 1.42 4.39 -4.25
C PHE A 297 1.02 3.36 -3.20
N LEU A 298 1.92 3.01 -2.30
CA LEU A 298 1.69 2.00 -1.26
C LEU A 298 1.95 2.57 0.13
N ILE A 299 1.14 2.12 1.08
CA ILE A 299 1.31 2.36 2.53
C ILE A 299 1.46 0.99 3.21
N SER A 300 2.49 0.84 4.04
CA SER A 300 2.69 -0.39 4.79
C SER A 300 1.55 -0.62 5.78
N ARG A 301 1.19 -1.89 5.97
CA ARG A 301 0.20 -2.29 6.97
C ARG A 301 0.58 -1.81 8.38
N GLU A 302 1.88 -1.85 8.69
CA GLU A 302 2.38 -1.52 10.03
C GLU A 302 2.08 -0.07 10.43
N ILE A 303 2.45 0.90 9.58
CA ILE A 303 2.19 2.31 9.87
C ILE A 303 0.71 2.63 9.84
N PHE A 304 -0.05 1.95 8.98
CA PHE A 304 -1.49 2.11 8.93
C PHE A 304 -2.12 1.65 10.25
N VAL A 305 -1.79 0.45 10.72
CA VAL A 305 -2.32 -0.07 11.98
C VAL A 305 -1.89 0.81 13.16
N LYS A 306 -0.61 1.22 13.20
CA LYS A 306 -0.06 1.99 14.32
C LYS A 306 -0.55 3.43 14.38
N TYR A 307 -0.45 4.18 13.29
CA TYR A 307 -0.69 5.62 13.31
C TYR A 307 -2.13 5.99 12.95
N GLN A 308 -2.84 5.09 12.27
CA GLN A 308 -4.23 5.34 11.89
C GLN A 308 -5.21 4.54 12.74
N LEU A 309 -5.07 3.21 12.78
CA LEU A 309 -6.06 2.38 13.45
C LEU A 309 -6.02 2.57 14.96
N LEU A 310 -4.85 2.39 15.59
CA LEU A 310 -4.72 2.47 17.04
C LEU A 310 -5.21 3.82 17.59
N ALA A 311 -4.84 4.91 16.92
CA ALA A 311 -5.27 6.27 17.28
C ALA A 311 -6.78 6.50 17.13
N ALA A 312 -7.47 5.75 16.26
CA ALA A 312 -8.90 5.88 16.04
C ALA A 312 -9.75 5.15 17.09
N LEU A 313 -9.23 4.08 17.71
CA LEU A 313 -9.99 3.20 18.60
C LEU A 313 -10.63 3.89 19.82
N PRO A 314 -9.96 4.83 20.51
CA PRO A 314 -10.56 5.56 21.63
C PRO A 314 -11.79 6.39 21.25
N PHE A 315 -11.91 6.78 19.99
CA PHE A 315 -13.07 7.51 19.48
C PHE A 315 -14.23 6.58 19.07
N ILE A 316 -13.99 5.27 19.04
CA ILE A 316 -14.99 4.27 18.68
C ILE A 316 -15.55 3.60 19.95
N PHE A 317 -14.70 3.43 20.96
CA PHE A 317 -15.07 2.85 22.26
C PHE A 317 -15.07 3.91 23.34
N GLU A 318 -16.27 4.36 23.73
CA GLU A 318 -16.43 5.39 24.76
C GLU A 318 -15.73 5.03 26.07
N GLY A 319 -15.09 6.05 26.68
CA GLY A 319 -14.40 5.90 27.96
C GLY A 319 -13.08 5.13 27.90
N THR A 320 -12.53 4.93 26.70
CA THR A 320 -11.22 4.29 26.49
C THR A 320 -10.16 5.30 26.06
N THR A 321 -8.90 4.88 26.12
CA THR A 321 -7.69 5.59 25.69
C THR A 321 -6.81 4.59 24.93
N GLU A 322 -5.76 5.07 24.25
CA GLU A 322 -4.82 4.17 23.56
C GLU A 322 -4.23 3.08 24.48
N ALA A 323 -4.07 3.36 25.78
CA ALA A 323 -3.55 2.41 26.77
C ALA A 323 -4.49 1.20 27.02
N ASN A 324 -5.75 1.28 26.60
CA ASN A 324 -6.67 0.15 26.64
C ASN A 324 -6.44 -0.86 25.50
N PHE A 325 -5.61 -0.50 24.52
CA PHE A 325 -5.34 -1.30 23.33
C PHE A 325 -3.86 -1.69 23.30
N THR A 326 -3.58 -2.91 22.86
CA THR A 326 -2.23 -3.45 22.74
C THR A 326 -1.96 -3.77 21.28
N LEU A 327 -0.97 -3.07 20.70
CA LEU A 327 -0.40 -3.39 19.39
C LEU A 327 0.61 -4.53 19.54
N ASP A 328 0.55 -5.51 18.66
CA ASP A 328 1.53 -6.60 18.63
C ASP A 328 2.91 -6.13 18.14
N ALA A 329 3.93 -6.96 18.36
CA ALA A 329 5.30 -6.62 17.98
C ALA A 329 5.50 -6.44 16.47
N ALA A 330 4.69 -7.12 15.65
CA ALA A 330 4.73 -6.97 14.19
C ALA A 330 4.00 -5.71 13.69
N GLY A 331 3.22 -5.04 14.56
CA GLY A 331 2.41 -3.88 14.22
C GLY A 331 1.24 -4.19 13.28
N THR A 332 0.69 -5.40 13.33
CA THR A 332 -0.34 -5.91 12.43
C THR A 332 -1.64 -6.31 13.13
N SER A 333 -1.60 -6.47 14.45
CA SER A 333 -2.77 -6.82 15.25
C SER A 333 -2.92 -5.89 16.45
N ILE A 334 -4.17 -5.52 16.76
CA ILE A 334 -4.53 -4.79 17.96
C ILE A 334 -5.52 -5.61 18.78
N THR A 335 -5.21 -5.76 20.06
CA THR A 335 -6.06 -6.46 21.02
C THR A 335 -6.49 -5.55 22.16
N ALA A 336 -7.66 -5.84 22.74
CA ALA A 336 -8.13 -5.21 23.97
C ALA A 336 -9.07 -6.16 24.73
N ASN A 337 -9.21 -5.91 26.02
CA ASN A 337 -10.12 -6.65 26.89
C ASN A 337 -11.02 -5.67 27.66
N ASP A 338 -12.15 -6.18 28.11
CA ASP A 338 -13.11 -5.47 28.96
C ASP A 338 -13.60 -4.13 28.40
N LEU A 339 -13.76 -4.03 27.06
CA LEU A 339 -14.30 -2.83 26.44
C LEU A 339 -15.80 -2.74 26.69
N LYS A 340 -16.25 -1.60 27.22
CA LYS A 340 -17.68 -1.34 27.41
C LYS A 340 -18.35 -1.18 26.05
N LEU A 341 -19.51 -1.82 25.90
CA LEU A 341 -20.34 -1.71 24.70
C LEU A 341 -21.65 -0.98 25.05
N ASP A 342 -22.38 -0.55 24.01
CA ASP A 342 -23.67 0.11 24.24
C ASP A 342 -24.66 -0.82 24.92
N SER A 343 -25.51 -0.22 25.73
CA SER A 343 -26.52 -0.95 26.45
C SER A 343 -27.62 -1.42 25.50
N VAL A 344 -28.05 -2.68 25.66
CA VAL A 344 -29.11 -3.29 24.84
C VAL A 344 -30.37 -3.39 25.68
N LYS A 345 -31.47 -2.78 25.21
CA LYS A 345 -32.76 -2.87 25.90
C LYS A 345 -33.61 -3.99 25.31
N PHE A 346 -34.09 -4.90 26.17
CA PHE A 346 -35.07 -5.91 25.79
C PHE A 346 -36.16 -6.02 26.86
N GLY A 347 -37.41 -5.82 26.43
CA GLY A 347 -38.54 -5.66 27.35
C GLY A 347 -38.32 -4.47 28.30
N ALA A 348 -38.44 -4.71 29.60
CA ALA A 348 -38.21 -3.71 30.64
C ALA A 348 -36.76 -3.68 31.18
N ILE A 349 -35.88 -4.57 30.70
CA ILE A 349 -34.51 -4.72 31.21
C ILE A 349 -33.52 -4.12 30.22
N THR A 350 -32.54 -3.39 30.76
CA THR A 350 -31.38 -2.89 30.02
C THR A 350 -30.18 -3.75 30.39
N TYR A 351 -29.55 -4.34 29.39
CA TYR A 351 -28.35 -5.16 29.52
C TYR A 351 -27.12 -4.32 29.18
N HIS A 352 -26.00 -4.58 29.85
CA HIS A 352 -24.75 -3.84 29.71
C HIS A 352 -23.65 -4.78 29.22
N PRO A 353 -23.59 -5.08 27.90
CA PRO A 353 -22.60 -5.97 27.35
C PRO A 353 -21.17 -5.42 27.47
N VAL A 354 -20.21 -6.33 27.58
CA VAL A 354 -18.77 -6.03 27.63
C VAL A 354 -18.06 -6.91 26.62
N ALA A 355 -17.18 -6.35 25.79
CA ALA A 355 -16.27 -7.15 24.97
C ALA A 355 -15.12 -7.64 25.87
N GLU A 356 -15.23 -8.87 26.37
CA GLU A 356 -14.16 -9.52 27.15
C GLU A 356 -12.89 -9.69 26.33
N LYS A 357 -13.05 -9.88 25.01
CA LYS A 357 -11.95 -9.93 24.07
C LYS A 357 -12.32 -9.17 22.80
N PHE A 358 -11.41 -8.34 22.36
CA PHE A 358 -11.43 -7.65 21.08
C PHE A 358 -10.09 -7.84 20.37
N ASP A 359 -10.13 -8.18 19.09
CA ASP A 359 -8.97 -8.45 18.27
C ASP A 359 -9.24 -7.96 16.84
N ILE A 360 -8.37 -7.10 16.31
CA ILE A 360 -8.34 -6.75 14.89
C ILE A 360 -6.99 -7.19 14.37
N ASN A 361 -6.98 -8.07 13.39
CA ASN A 361 -5.77 -8.56 12.75
C ASN A 361 -5.80 -8.20 11.27
N PHE A 362 -4.80 -7.47 10.81
CA PHE A 362 -4.63 -7.17 9.40
C PHE A 362 -3.89 -8.36 8.77
N ASP A 363 -4.62 -9.34 8.24
CA ASP A 363 -4.06 -10.48 7.51
C ASP A 363 -3.54 -10.05 6.12
N GLU A 364 -2.96 -10.98 5.37
CA GLU A 364 -2.40 -10.69 4.05
C GLU A 364 -3.45 -10.34 2.99
N SER A 365 -4.65 -10.92 3.04
CA SER A 365 -5.68 -10.70 2.01
C SER A 365 -6.91 -9.95 2.52
N TYR A 366 -7.11 -9.89 3.84
CA TYR A 366 -8.27 -9.26 4.46
C TYR A 366 -7.91 -8.72 5.84
N ILE A 367 -8.79 -7.91 6.39
CA ILE A 367 -8.78 -7.44 7.77
C ILE A 367 -9.75 -8.34 8.53
N ARG A 368 -9.30 -8.97 9.61
CA ARG A 368 -10.11 -9.81 10.48
C ARG A 368 -10.46 -9.03 11.72
N THR A 369 -11.73 -9.05 12.13
CA THR A 369 -12.12 -8.57 13.45
C THR A 369 -12.81 -9.67 14.22
N GLU A 370 -12.38 -9.91 15.46
CA GLU A 370 -13.01 -10.82 16.40
C GLU A 370 -13.41 -10.08 17.67
N CYS A 371 -14.65 -10.30 18.10
CA CYS A 371 -15.16 -9.77 19.36
C CYS A 371 -15.87 -10.90 20.12
N LYS A 372 -15.45 -11.14 21.37
CA LYS A 372 -16.16 -12.00 22.31
C LYS A 372 -16.84 -11.12 23.34
N VAL A 373 -18.17 -11.13 23.29
CA VAL A 373 -19.03 -10.33 24.15
C VAL A 373 -19.54 -11.19 25.29
N ARG A 374 -19.47 -10.66 26.51
CA ARG A 374 -20.17 -11.16 27.69
C ARG A 374 -21.39 -10.29 27.96
N THR A 375 -22.51 -10.91 28.30
CA THR A 375 -23.70 -10.22 28.76
C THR A 375 -24.30 -10.94 29.96
N ASP A 376 -24.35 -10.27 31.09
CA ASP A 376 -24.99 -10.79 32.29
C ASP A 376 -26.52 -10.72 32.12
N ILE A 377 -27.18 -11.87 32.02
CA ILE A 377 -28.63 -11.93 31.75
C ILE A 377 -29.42 -11.80 33.05
N SER A 378 -29.00 -12.55 34.06
CA SER A 378 -29.56 -12.54 35.41
C SER A 378 -28.54 -13.15 36.37
N PRO A 379 -28.72 -13.03 37.70
CA PRO A 379 -27.81 -13.66 38.64
C PRO A 379 -27.64 -15.16 38.34
N GLY A 380 -26.39 -15.58 38.09
CA GLY A 380 -26.06 -16.97 37.75
C GLY A 380 -26.27 -17.38 36.29
N VAL A 381 -26.65 -16.46 35.38
CA VAL A 381 -26.78 -16.73 33.93
C VAL A 381 -26.02 -15.69 33.13
N VAL A 382 -25.02 -16.13 32.38
CA VAL A 382 -24.16 -15.27 31.56
C VAL A 382 -24.17 -15.77 30.12
N ALA A 383 -24.52 -14.90 29.18
CA ALA A 383 -24.47 -15.20 27.76
C ALA A 383 -23.15 -14.70 27.16
N TYR A 384 -22.60 -15.49 26.24
CA TYR A 384 -21.44 -15.14 25.45
C TYR A 384 -21.76 -15.20 23.97
N THR A 385 -21.41 -14.14 23.25
CA THR A 385 -21.53 -14.08 21.79
C THR A 385 -20.17 -13.78 21.20
N ARG A 386 -19.63 -14.72 20.42
CA ARG A 386 -18.41 -14.53 19.64
C ARG A 386 -18.78 -14.21 18.22
N ILE A 387 -18.23 -13.12 17.69
CA ILE A 387 -18.44 -12.65 16.32
C ILE A 387 -17.08 -12.53 15.65
N VAL A 388 -16.94 -13.10 14.45
CA VAL A 388 -15.78 -12.90 13.58
C VAL A 388 -16.24 -12.38 12.23
N THR A 389 -15.63 -11.31 11.78
CA THR A 389 -15.87 -10.70 10.46
C THR A 389 -14.56 -10.56 9.70
N LYS A 390 -14.66 -10.56 8.37
CA LYS A 390 -13.53 -10.35 7.46
C LYS A 390 -13.91 -9.29 6.43
N GLN A 391 -13.03 -8.34 6.21
CA GLN A 391 -13.25 -7.20 5.33
C GLN A 391 -12.03 -6.89 4.48
N THR A 392 -12.22 -6.12 3.42
CA THR A 392 -11.13 -5.54 2.63
C THR A 392 -11.46 -4.08 2.30
N LEU A 393 -10.50 -3.34 1.75
CA LEU A 393 -10.63 -1.92 1.41
C LEU A 393 -10.68 -1.74 -0.10
N GLN A 394 -11.52 -0.82 -0.55
CA GLN A 394 -11.76 -0.54 -1.98
C GLN A 394 -12.01 0.95 -2.22
N LEU A 395 -11.90 1.37 -3.48
CA LEU A 395 -12.29 2.71 -3.91
C LEU A 395 -13.80 2.76 -4.16
N GLY A 396 -14.47 3.78 -3.63
CA GLY A 396 -15.85 4.11 -3.92
C GLY A 396 -16.00 5.59 -4.28
N VAL A 397 -17.24 5.99 -4.57
CA VAL A 397 -17.62 7.38 -4.84
C VAL A 397 -18.83 7.72 -3.99
N ASN A 398 -18.81 8.88 -3.34
CA ASN A 398 -19.93 9.38 -2.53
C ASN A 398 -20.98 10.10 -3.38
N ASP A 399 -22.13 10.45 -2.79
CA ASP A 399 -23.22 11.19 -3.46
C ASP A 399 -22.79 12.55 -4.03
N LYS A 400 -21.68 13.12 -3.53
CA LYS A 400 -21.11 14.39 -4.03
C LYS A 400 -20.18 14.19 -5.22
N GLY A 401 -19.97 12.95 -5.67
CA GLY A 401 -19.03 12.61 -6.73
C GLY A 401 -17.56 12.58 -6.27
N GLU A 402 -17.30 12.60 -4.97
CA GLU A 402 -15.94 12.55 -4.43
C GLU A 402 -15.48 11.11 -4.23
N GLN A 403 -14.20 10.86 -4.49
CA GLN A 403 -13.58 9.56 -4.24
C GLN A 403 -13.43 9.31 -2.74
N VAL A 404 -13.87 8.13 -2.29
CA VAL A 404 -13.85 7.72 -0.89
C VAL A 404 -13.26 6.32 -0.76
N MET A 405 -12.57 6.05 0.36
CA MET A 405 -12.25 4.67 0.70
C MET A 405 -13.51 4.01 1.27
N VAL A 406 -13.81 2.79 0.85
CA VAL A 406 -14.94 1.99 1.36
C VAL A 406 -14.44 0.61 1.76
N TYR A 407 -15.31 -0.18 2.39
CA TYR A 407 -15.02 -1.57 2.71
C TYR A 407 -15.93 -2.53 1.95
N ALA A 408 -15.42 -3.74 1.74
CA ALA A 408 -16.18 -4.88 1.25
C ALA A 408 -16.07 -6.06 2.22
N MET A 409 -17.10 -6.90 2.30
CA MET A 409 -17.12 -8.11 3.12
C MET A 409 -16.46 -9.28 2.40
N VAL A 410 -15.82 -10.16 3.18
CA VAL A 410 -15.22 -11.41 2.68
C VAL A 410 -15.85 -12.58 3.41
N GLY A 411 -16.79 -13.24 2.74
CA GLY A 411 -17.62 -14.28 3.31
C GLY A 411 -18.64 -13.76 4.32
N ASP A 412 -19.39 -14.70 4.89
CA ASP A 412 -20.35 -14.41 5.94
C ASP A 412 -19.67 -14.28 7.31
N PRO A 413 -20.25 -13.48 8.24
CA PRO A 413 -19.82 -13.46 9.62
C PRO A 413 -19.92 -14.84 10.27
N ASP A 414 -18.90 -15.23 11.05
CA ASP A 414 -18.99 -16.38 11.95
C ASP A 414 -19.52 -15.92 13.31
N VAL A 415 -20.56 -16.60 13.79
CA VAL A 415 -21.21 -16.29 15.07
C VAL A 415 -21.36 -17.56 15.89
N GLN A 416 -20.93 -17.49 17.14
CA GLN A 416 -21.06 -18.58 18.11
C GLN A 416 -21.65 -18.04 19.42
N ASN A 417 -22.74 -18.64 19.87
CA ASN A 417 -23.39 -18.31 21.13
C ASN A 417 -23.23 -19.43 22.15
N THR A 418 -22.74 -19.08 23.33
CA THR A 418 -22.67 -19.97 24.48
C THR A 418 -23.32 -19.32 25.70
N THR A 419 -23.77 -20.10 26.67
CA THR A 419 -24.36 -19.57 27.91
C THR A 419 -23.91 -20.40 29.09
N ASP A 420 -23.39 -19.72 30.11
CA ASP A 420 -22.97 -20.33 31.37
C ASP A 420 -24.06 -20.15 32.43
N ILE A 421 -24.39 -21.24 33.11
CA ILE A 421 -25.53 -21.32 34.03
C ILE A 421 -25.07 -21.95 35.34
N ALA A 422 -25.23 -21.20 36.42
CA ALA A 422 -24.89 -21.64 37.77
C ALA A 422 -25.81 -22.77 38.23
N THR A 423 -25.28 -23.66 39.06
CA THR A 423 -25.95 -24.88 39.54
C THR A 423 -27.29 -24.65 40.24
N TRP A 424 -27.47 -23.47 40.86
CA TRP A 424 -28.67 -23.11 41.61
C TRP A 424 -29.77 -22.52 40.74
N VAL A 425 -29.51 -22.21 39.47
CA VAL A 425 -30.47 -21.56 38.57
C VAL A 425 -31.41 -22.58 37.93
N VAL A 426 -32.72 -22.32 38.02
CA VAL A 426 -33.76 -23.04 37.28
C VAL A 426 -34.01 -22.31 35.96
N ILE A 427 -33.71 -22.95 34.83
CA ILE A 427 -34.07 -22.40 33.52
C ILE A 427 -35.59 -22.50 33.32
N THR A 428 -36.21 -21.36 33.02
CA THR A 428 -37.62 -21.27 32.60
C THR A 428 -37.70 -20.91 31.12
N GLU A 429 -38.87 -21.10 30.50
CA GLU A 429 -39.13 -20.62 29.13
C GLU A 429 -38.87 -19.12 28.98
N ALA A 430 -39.16 -18.33 30.02
CA ALA A 430 -38.87 -16.90 30.05
C ALA A 430 -37.36 -16.59 30.03
N ILE A 431 -36.54 -17.39 30.75
CA ILE A 431 -35.07 -17.26 30.74
C ILE A 431 -34.51 -17.69 29.38
N LEU A 432 -35.02 -18.77 28.77
CA LEU A 432 -34.61 -19.18 27.41
C LEU A 432 -34.97 -18.12 26.37
N GLY A 433 -36.18 -17.55 26.45
CA GLY A 433 -36.60 -16.44 25.60
C GLY A 433 -35.71 -15.21 25.78
N ALA A 434 -35.32 -14.88 27.02
CA ALA A 434 -34.41 -13.78 27.31
C ALA A 434 -32.99 -14.05 26.76
N ILE A 435 -32.44 -15.25 26.93
CA ILE A 435 -31.13 -15.63 26.37
C ILE A 435 -31.15 -15.52 24.85
N ALA A 436 -32.17 -16.09 24.19
CA ALA A 436 -32.30 -16.06 22.73
C ALA A 436 -32.43 -14.62 22.20
N ALA A 437 -33.26 -13.81 22.85
CA ALA A 437 -33.46 -12.42 22.46
C ALA A 437 -32.21 -11.56 22.70
N VAL A 438 -31.55 -11.71 23.85
CA VAL A 438 -30.33 -10.96 24.16
C VAL A 438 -29.17 -11.40 23.26
N ALA A 439 -28.97 -12.69 23.02
CA ALA A 439 -27.94 -13.18 22.09
C ALA A 439 -28.17 -12.63 20.67
N THR A 440 -29.42 -12.59 20.19
CA THR A 440 -29.77 -12.03 18.88
C THR A 440 -29.58 -10.51 18.85
N ALA A 441 -30.00 -9.80 19.90
CA ALA A 441 -29.87 -8.36 20.00
C ALA A 441 -28.40 -7.92 20.19
N VAL A 442 -27.59 -8.69 20.92
CA VAL A 442 -26.15 -8.50 21.07
C VAL A 442 -25.44 -8.82 19.76
N ALA A 443 -25.81 -9.89 19.05
CA ALA A 443 -25.26 -10.14 17.72
C ALA A 443 -25.58 -8.98 16.78
N GLY A 444 -26.84 -8.53 16.70
CA GLY A 444 -27.23 -7.38 15.87
C GLY A 444 -26.55 -6.07 16.29
N GLY A 445 -26.54 -5.74 17.58
CA GLY A 445 -25.99 -4.49 18.10
C GLY A 445 -24.46 -4.44 18.14
N VAL A 446 -23.79 -5.53 18.50
CA VAL A 446 -22.32 -5.61 18.57
C VAL A 446 -21.70 -5.94 17.22
N GLY A 447 -22.32 -6.78 16.40
CA GLY A 447 -21.94 -6.89 15.00
C GLY A 447 -22.09 -5.56 14.27
N GLY A 448 -23.14 -4.80 14.61
CA GLY A 448 -23.25 -3.32 14.55
C GLY A 448 -21.92 -2.60 14.61
N LYS A 449 -21.38 -2.60 15.82
CA LYS A 449 -20.20 -1.85 16.20
C LYS A 449 -18.91 -2.40 15.62
N VAL A 450 -18.77 -3.72 15.51
CA VAL A 450 -17.58 -4.37 14.92
C VAL A 450 -17.42 -4.03 13.43
N MET A 451 -18.52 -3.81 12.70
CA MET A 451 -18.48 -3.33 11.31
C MET A 451 -18.35 -1.81 11.21
N ALA A 452 -19.07 -1.08 12.09
CA ALA A 452 -18.92 0.37 12.24
C ALA A 452 -17.51 0.79 12.67
N LEU A 453 -16.74 -0.11 13.28
CA LEU A 453 -15.32 0.06 13.57
C LEU A 453 -14.53 0.36 12.29
N ILE A 454 -14.68 -0.45 11.23
CA ILE A 454 -13.98 -0.23 9.95
C ILE A 454 -14.43 1.06 9.28
N VAL A 455 -15.71 1.38 9.39
CA VAL A 455 -16.22 2.69 8.96
C VAL A 455 -15.61 3.83 9.79
N GLY A 456 -15.53 3.67 11.11
CA GLY A 456 -14.92 4.63 12.02
C GLY A 456 -13.44 4.84 11.72
N ILE A 457 -12.73 3.77 11.33
CA ILE A 457 -11.34 3.81 10.87
C ILE A 457 -11.23 4.59 9.57
N ILE A 458 -12.10 4.29 8.59
CA ILE A 458 -12.16 5.00 7.30
C ILE A 458 -12.59 6.48 7.48
N ALA A 459 -13.45 6.77 8.44
CA ALA A 459 -13.86 8.14 8.77
C ALA A 459 -12.73 8.90 9.49
N ALA A 460 -12.08 8.26 10.47
CA ALA A 460 -10.92 8.80 11.17
C ALA A 460 -9.72 9.04 10.22
N LEU A 461 -9.62 8.23 9.17
CA LEU A 461 -8.67 8.36 8.07
C LEU A 461 -8.83 9.65 7.28
N VAL A 462 -9.98 10.32 7.33
CA VAL A 462 -10.26 11.45 6.46
C VAL A 462 -10.57 12.73 7.24
N VAL A 463 -11.14 12.63 8.45
CA VAL A 463 -11.73 13.80 9.15
C VAL A 463 -10.90 14.37 10.30
N ALA A 464 -9.57 14.26 10.27
CA ALA A 464 -8.71 15.02 11.18
C ALA A 464 -9.17 14.97 12.67
N ILE A 465 -9.32 13.77 13.22
CA ILE A 465 -9.41 13.47 14.67
C ILE A 465 -10.33 14.40 15.51
N VAL A 466 -11.53 14.74 15.03
CA VAL A 466 -12.58 15.29 15.92
C VAL A 466 -13.53 14.17 16.33
N SER A 467 -13.44 13.74 17.59
CA SER A 467 -14.28 12.67 18.20
C SER A 467 -15.77 12.79 17.82
N ILE A 468 -16.31 14.01 17.86
CA ILE A 468 -17.72 14.30 17.54
C ILE A 468 -18.06 13.91 16.10
N VAL A 469 -17.14 14.12 15.16
CA VAL A 469 -17.41 13.88 13.74
C VAL A 469 -17.34 12.38 13.41
N ILE A 470 -16.44 11.64 14.07
CA ILE A 470 -16.33 10.18 13.89
C ILE A 470 -17.64 9.48 14.29
N HIS A 471 -18.18 9.80 15.48
CA HIS A 471 -19.44 9.23 15.95
C HIS A 471 -20.60 9.54 14.98
N VAL A 472 -20.72 10.79 14.51
CA VAL A 472 -21.76 11.19 13.56
C VAL A 472 -21.63 10.45 12.22
N ILE A 473 -20.41 10.24 11.72
CA ILE A 473 -20.21 9.47 10.47
C ILE A 473 -20.58 8.01 10.68
N ILE A 474 -20.15 7.40 11.77
CA ILE A 474 -20.52 6.03 12.13
C ILE A 474 -22.05 5.90 12.15
N GLU A 475 -22.74 6.76 12.90
CA GLU A 475 -24.21 6.74 13.01
C GLU A 475 -24.88 6.87 11.63
N ARG A 476 -24.40 7.79 10.78
CA ARG A 476 -24.98 7.99 9.45
C ARG A 476 -24.71 6.84 8.49
N VAL A 477 -23.53 6.23 8.53
CA VAL A 477 -23.22 5.06 7.71
C VAL A 477 -24.05 3.85 8.15
N VAL A 478 -24.24 3.66 9.46
CA VAL A 478 -25.15 2.66 10.00
C VAL A 478 -26.59 2.93 9.55
N ALA A 479 -27.01 4.20 9.49
CA ALA A 479 -28.38 4.57 9.14
C ALA A 479 -28.69 4.61 7.63
N GLY A 480 -27.71 4.92 6.77
CA GLY A 480 -27.99 5.40 5.41
C GLY A 480 -26.95 5.13 4.32
N GLY A 481 -25.97 4.23 4.54
CA GLY A 481 -25.05 3.80 3.48
C GLY A 481 -23.61 4.31 3.64
N VAL A 482 -22.66 3.45 3.24
CA VAL A 482 -21.19 3.66 3.37
C VAL A 482 -20.70 4.77 2.46
N THR A 483 -21.16 4.82 1.21
CA THR A 483 -20.66 5.78 0.22
C THR A 483 -20.98 7.22 0.58
N ASN A 484 -22.17 7.51 1.12
CA ASN A 484 -22.71 8.88 1.11
C ASN A 484 -22.21 9.75 2.26
N ASN A 485 -21.67 9.10 3.30
CA ASN A 485 -21.31 9.73 4.56
C ASN A 485 -19.80 9.69 4.85
N ILE A 486 -19.05 8.92 4.07
CA ILE A 486 -17.59 8.91 4.15
C ILE A 486 -17.06 10.16 3.42
N PRO A 487 -16.07 10.86 3.99
CA PRO A 487 -15.52 12.03 3.35
C PRO A 487 -14.43 11.66 2.35
N SER A 488 -14.11 12.62 1.47
CA SER A 488 -13.15 12.45 0.38
C SER A 488 -11.78 11.98 0.84
N ILE A 489 -11.24 10.92 0.23
CA ILE A 489 -9.87 10.42 0.51
C ILE A 489 -8.76 11.33 -0.06
N ALA A 490 -9.13 12.34 -0.86
CA ALA A 490 -8.20 13.20 -1.57
C ALA A 490 -7.15 13.89 -0.68
N PRO A 491 -7.45 14.40 0.53
CA PRO A 491 -6.43 15.01 1.40
C PRO A 491 -5.31 14.05 1.79
N MET A 492 -5.67 12.80 2.16
CA MET A 492 -4.69 11.76 2.47
C MET A 492 -3.84 11.43 1.24
N VAL A 493 -4.48 11.23 0.09
CA VAL A 493 -3.77 10.95 -1.18
C VAL A 493 -2.83 12.09 -1.55
N LYS A 494 -3.26 13.35 -1.38
CA LYS A 494 -2.45 14.54 -1.62
C LYS A 494 -1.19 14.52 -0.77
N VAL A 495 -1.30 14.25 0.53
CA VAL A 495 -0.11 14.15 1.40
C VAL A 495 0.74 12.95 1.05
N ALA A 496 0.15 11.78 0.84
CA ALA A 496 0.89 10.54 0.73
C ALA A 496 1.61 10.40 -0.62
N ALA A 497 0.91 10.65 -1.73
CA ALA A 497 1.43 10.41 -3.08
C ALA A 497 2.26 11.58 -3.62
N ASN A 498 1.94 12.84 -3.28
CA ASN A 498 2.53 14.01 -3.94
C ASN A 498 3.86 14.47 -3.35
N GLN A 499 4.38 13.78 -2.33
CA GLN A 499 5.74 14.00 -1.85
C GLN A 499 6.80 13.55 -2.85
N VAL A 500 6.45 12.59 -3.72
CA VAL A 500 7.30 12.15 -4.81
C VAL A 500 6.80 12.81 -6.09
N LYS A 501 7.65 13.63 -6.69
CA LYS A 501 7.39 14.26 -7.98
C LYS A 501 8.15 13.51 -9.06
N TRP A 502 7.40 13.01 -10.03
CA TRP A 502 7.99 12.45 -11.24
C TRP A 502 8.23 13.57 -12.23
N PRO A 503 9.33 13.51 -12.99
CA PRO A 503 9.79 14.67 -13.73
C PRO A 503 9.08 14.85 -15.09
N PHE A 504 8.17 13.94 -15.42
CA PHE A 504 7.27 14.00 -16.57
C PHE A 504 5.83 14.35 -16.15
N SER A 505 5.57 14.61 -14.86
CA SER A 505 4.24 14.86 -14.32
C SER A 505 4.08 16.28 -13.78
N GLU A 506 2.84 16.76 -13.74
CA GLU A 506 2.48 18.02 -13.06
C GLU A 506 2.77 17.96 -11.55
N PRO A 507 2.82 19.11 -10.85
CA PRO A 507 2.63 19.15 -9.41
C PRO A 507 1.27 18.55 -9.03
N ASP A 508 1.19 17.78 -7.94
CA ASP A 508 -0.03 17.09 -7.52
C ASP A 508 -0.65 16.17 -8.60
N ALA A 509 0.21 15.47 -9.35
CA ALA A 509 -0.19 14.70 -10.51
C ALA A 509 -0.91 13.38 -10.24
N PHE A 510 -0.84 12.82 -9.03
CA PHE A 510 -1.41 11.49 -8.81
C PHE A 510 -2.94 11.52 -8.81
N VAL A 511 -3.53 10.85 -9.80
CA VAL A 511 -4.98 10.62 -9.92
C VAL A 511 -5.25 9.19 -9.48
N LEU A 512 -5.96 9.07 -8.36
CA LEU A 512 -6.39 7.80 -7.83
C LEU A 512 -7.43 7.15 -8.76
N THR A 513 -7.27 5.87 -9.05
CA THR A 513 -8.20 5.08 -9.88
C THR A 513 -8.65 3.81 -9.19
N ASP A 514 -7.87 3.29 -8.25
CA ASP A 514 -8.21 2.10 -7.47
C ASP A 514 -7.59 2.13 -6.07
N ILE A 515 -8.23 1.44 -5.13
CA ILE A 515 -7.68 1.11 -3.81
C ILE A 515 -7.84 -0.39 -3.64
N THR A 516 -6.75 -1.08 -3.30
CA THR A 516 -6.76 -2.51 -3.00
C THR A 516 -5.97 -2.77 -1.72
N TYR A 517 -6.45 -3.69 -0.88
CA TYR A 517 -5.70 -4.24 0.25
C TYR A 517 -5.17 -5.65 -0.06
N SER A 518 -3.85 -5.83 0.02
CA SER A 518 -3.17 -7.13 -0.15
C SER A 518 -1.81 -7.10 0.57
N GLY A 519 -1.80 -7.21 1.90
CA GLY A 519 -0.60 -7.14 2.75
C GLY A 519 -0.05 -5.72 2.95
N ALA A 520 -0.32 -4.84 1.99
CA ALA A 520 -0.17 -3.39 2.06
C ALA A 520 -1.45 -2.73 1.51
N LEU A 521 -1.65 -1.45 1.82
CA LEU A 521 -2.66 -0.64 1.15
C LEU A 521 -2.06 -0.12 -0.15
N ILE A 522 -2.70 -0.45 -1.27
CA ILE A 522 -2.23 -0.15 -2.62
C ILE A 522 -3.21 0.84 -3.25
N PHE A 523 -2.70 2.00 -3.64
CA PHE A 523 -3.41 3.05 -4.34
C PHE A 523 -2.95 3.02 -5.79
N GLY A 524 -3.80 2.49 -6.67
CA GLY A 524 -3.54 2.42 -8.11
C GLY A 524 -3.95 3.72 -8.78
N GLY A 525 -3.15 4.22 -9.73
CA GLY A 525 -3.45 5.50 -10.35
C GLY A 525 -2.73 5.81 -11.64
N SER A 526 -3.01 7.02 -12.11
CA SER A 526 -2.33 7.64 -13.24
C SER A 526 -1.72 8.97 -12.81
N LEU A 527 -0.60 9.34 -13.43
CA LEU A 527 0.04 10.64 -13.27
C LEU A 527 -0.46 11.59 -14.35
N LYS A 528 -0.97 12.76 -13.94
CA LYS A 528 -1.17 13.90 -14.85
C LYS A 528 0.18 14.32 -15.42
N LEU A 529 0.28 14.28 -16.73
CA LEU A 529 1.52 14.59 -17.45
C LEU A 529 1.64 16.10 -17.65
N LEU A 530 2.88 16.60 -17.67
CA LEU A 530 3.11 17.99 -18.11
C LEU A 530 2.57 18.17 -19.53
N GLU A 531 2.03 19.35 -19.88
CA GLU A 531 1.41 19.62 -21.20
C GLU A 531 2.29 19.25 -22.40
N LYS A 532 3.61 19.35 -22.26
CA LYS A 532 4.56 18.94 -23.30
C LYS A 532 4.55 17.44 -23.58
N PHE A 533 3.99 16.63 -22.69
CA PHE A 533 3.90 15.18 -22.79
C PHE A 533 2.44 14.70 -22.94
N CYS A 534 2.24 13.62 -23.70
CA CYS A 534 0.97 12.92 -23.85
C CYS A 534 1.19 11.40 -23.82
N ILE A 535 0.11 10.61 -23.74
CA ILE A 535 0.17 9.16 -23.93
C ILE A 535 -0.26 8.81 -25.36
N GLN A 536 0.61 8.12 -26.11
CA GLN A 536 0.35 7.55 -27.43
C GLN A 536 0.77 6.08 -27.42
N ASP A 537 -0.11 5.17 -27.86
CA ASP A 537 0.17 3.71 -27.83
C ASP A 537 0.67 3.19 -26.47
N LYS A 538 0.07 3.71 -25.39
CA LYS A 538 0.44 3.42 -23.98
C LYS A 538 1.83 3.90 -23.57
N ARG A 539 2.40 4.84 -24.31
CA ARG A 539 3.75 5.39 -24.13
C ARG A 539 3.71 6.92 -24.04
N LEU A 540 4.52 7.50 -23.16
CA LEU A 540 4.77 8.94 -23.11
C LEU A 540 5.40 9.42 -24.43
N ALA A 541 4.84 10.48 -25.01
CA ALA A 541 5.31 11.14 -26.23
C ALA A 541 5.23 12.66 -26.07
N LEU A 542 5.82 13.45 -26.97
CA LEU A 542 5.62 14.91 -26.99
C LEU A 542 4.25 15.25 -27.59
N ALA A 543 3.51 16.16 -26.95
CA ALA A 543 2.20 16.59 -27.41
C ALA A 543 2.22 17.22 -28.82
N THR A 544 3.34 17.84 -29.23
CA THR A 544 3.49 18.48 -30.55
C THR A 544 3.77 17.50 -31.70
N LEU A 545 4.12 16.25 -31.42
CA LEU A 545 4.30 15.18 -32.42
C LEU A 545 3.03 14.34 -32.64
N ALA A 546 1.97 14.61 -31.87
CA ALA A 546 0.70 13.88 -31.88
C ALA A 546 -0.43 14.60 -32.66
N ALA A 547 -0.11 15.69 -33.36
CA ALA A 547 -1.06 16.50 -34.15
C ALA A 547 -0.93 16.24 -35.65
#